data_AF-A0A944YKC1-F1
#
_entry.id   AF-A0A944YKC1-F1
#
_cell.length_a   1.000
_cell.length_b   1.000
_cell.length_c   1.000
_cell.angle_alpha   90.00
_cell.angle_beta   90.00
_cell.angle_gamma   90.00
#
_symmetry.space_group_name_H-M   'P 1'
#
loop_
_entity.id
_entity.type
_entity.pdbx_description
1 polymer ?
#
loop_
_entity_poly.entity_id
_entity_poly.type
_entity_poly.pdbx_seq_one_letter_code
_entity_poly.pdbx_strand_id
1 'polypeptide(L)'
;MLFEKYGFHEIGNFIPIEGDPDPMLLIYRFFSLWGFAQLIFCLVCWVVIFRYRALIPLMYLLWLFEWSFRTFGYPLIREDITIQGIYTLSATPGAVGAPYVTFFLIILFSLSLRQKK
;
A
#
# COMPACT_ATOMS: atom_id res chain seq x y z
N MET A 1 -13.97 -11.81 11.83
CA MET A 1 -12.89 -12.04 10.85
C MET A 1 -13.52 -12.14 9.48
N LEU A 2 -13.60 -11.04 8.72
CA LEU A 2 -14.33 -11.04 7.44
C LEU A 2 -13.40 -10.99 6.22
N PHE A 3 -12.28 -10.25 6.27
CA PHE A 3 -11.41 -10.06 5.10
C PHE A 3 -9.90 -10.09 5.37
N GLU A 4 -9.47 -10.07 6.63
CA GLU A 4 -8.05 -10.01 7.02
C GLU A 4 -7.24 -11.23 6.55
N LYS A 5 -7.81 -12.44 6.65
CA LYS A 5 -7.18 -13.67 6.13
C LYS A 5 -7.03 -13.62 4.61
N TYR A 6 -8.07 -13.19 3.92
CA TYR A 6 -8.09 -13.13 2.46
C TYR A 6 -7.08 -12.11 1.95
N GLY A 7 -7.03 -10.91 2.53
CA GLY A 7 -6.06 -9.90 2.13
C GLY A 7 -4.61 -10.31 2.43
N PHE A 8 -4.37 -11.00 3.54
CA PHE A 8 -3.02 -11.43 3.90
C PHE A 8 -2.54 -12.60 3.03
N HIS A 9 -3.35 -13.65 2.87
CA HIS A 9 -2.93 -14.85 2.15
C HIS A 9 -3.13 -14.74 0.63
N GLU A 10 -4.32 -14.36 0.17
CA GLU A 10 -4.65 -14.40 -1.26
C GLU A 10 -4.09 -13.19 -2.02
N ILE A 11 -4.09 -12.00 -1.40
CA ILE A 11 -3.58 -10.78 -2.04
C ILE A 11 -2.11 -10.58 -1.71
N GLY A 12 -1.73 -10.81 -0.45
CA GLY A 12 -0.36 -10.65 0.03
C GLY A 12 0.56 -11.83 -0.25
N ASN A 13 0.05 -12.99 -0.69
CA ASN A 13 0.80 -14.23 -0.92
C ASN A 13 1.58 -14.73 0.32
N PHE A 14 1.17 -14.38 1.53
CA PHE A 14 1.85 -14.81 2.75
C PHE A 14 1.42 -16.21 3.19
N ILE A 15 2.36 -16.99 3.73
CA ILE A 15 2.13 -18.32 4.30
C ILE A 15 1.71 -18.16 5.78
N PRO A 16 0.83 -19.02 6.32
CA PRO A 16 0.56 -19.03 7.76
C PRO A 16 1.83 -19.31 8.58
N ILE A 17 1.99 -18.58 9.68
CA ILE A 17 3.09 -18.74 10.64
C ILE A 17 2.53 -19.49 11.84
N GLU A 18 3.13 -20.63 12.16
CA GLU A 18 2.75 -21.45 13.31
C GLU A 18 3.52 -21.02 14.57
N GLY A 19 2.86 -21.06 15.72
CA GLY A 19 3.46 -20.74 17.03
C GLY A 19 2.46 -20.88 18.17
N ASP A 20 2.96 -20.97 19.41
CA ASP A 20 2.15 -20.98 20.63
C ASP A 20 2.61 -19.86 21.57
N PRO A 21 1.74 -18.87 21.89
CA PRO A 21 0.37 -18.70 21.39
C PRO A 21 0.32 -18.34 19.88
N ASP A 22 -0.82 -18.60 19.23
CA ASP A 22 -1.03 -18.39 17.78
C ASP A 22 -0.68 -16.93 17.37
N PRO A 23 0.42 -16.72 16.62
CA PRO A 23 0.88 -15.38 16.25
C PRO A 23 -0.03 -14.72 15.21
N MET A 24 -0.79 -15.53 14.46
CA MET A 24 -1.55 -15.07 13.31
C MET A 24 -2.69 -14.13 13.72
N LEU A 25 -3.25 -14.31 14.92
CA LEU A 25 -4.29 -13.43 15.46
C LEU A 25 -3.83 -11.97 15.57
N LEU A 26 -2.57 -11.74 15.96
CA LEU A 26 -2.00 -10.40 16.06
C LEU A 26 -1.73 -9.82 14.67
N ILE A 27 -1.16 -10.63 13.78
CA ILE A 27 -0.84 -10.22 12.40
C ILE A 27 -2.10 -9.79 11.66
N TYR A 28 -3.17 -10.57 11.73
CA TYR A 28 -4.45 -10.22 11.12
C TYR A 28 -5.03 -8.91 11.64
N ARG A 29 -4.91 -8.62 12.95
CA ARG A 29 -5.36 -7.34 13.52
C ARG A 29 -4.59 -6.16 12.94
N PHE A 30 -3.26 -6.25 12.87
CA PHE A 30 -2.44 -5.19 12.26
C PHE A 30 -2.76 -5.01 10.78
N PHE A 31 -2.92 -6.10 10.04
CA PHE A 31 -3.27 -6.06 8.63
C PHE A 31 -4.65 -5.45 8.40
N SER A 32 -5.63 -5.79 9.25
CA SER A 32 -6.98 -5.20 9.21
C SER A 32 -6.94 -3.70 9.53
N LEU A 33 -6.14 -3.26 10.49
CA LEU A 33 -5.97 -1.84 10.82
C LEU A 33 -5.33 -1.08 9.67
N TRP A 34 -4.31 -1.66 9.04
CA TRP A 34 -3.64 -1.08 7.88
C TRP A 34 -4.61 -0.92 6.70
N GLY A 35 -5.36 -1.97 6.36
CA GLY A 35 -6.38 -1.92 5.30
C GLY A 35 -7.50 -0.93 5.60
N PHE A 36 -7.94 -0.84 6.86
CA PHE A 36 -8.95 0.13 7.29
C PHE A 36 -8.47 1.58 7.14
N ALA A 37 -7.21 1.88 7.50
CA ALA A 37 -6.62 3.19 7.28
C ALA A 37 -6.60 3.58 5.78
N GLN A 38 -6.31 2.62 4.90
CA GLN A 38 -6.34 2.83 3.46
C GLN A 38 -7.77 3.11 2.94
N LEU A 39 -8.79 2.42 3.47
CA LEU A 39 -10.19 2.71 3.14
C LEU A 39 -10.60 4.13 3.56
N ILE A 40 -10.22 4.56 4.77
CA ILE A 40 -10.44 5.94 5.21
C ILE A 40 -9.77 6.93 4.27
N PHE A 41 -8.51 6.68 3.91
CA PHE A 41 -7.78 7.58 3.01
C PHE A 41 -8.43 7.64 1.62
N CYS A 42 -8.87 6.51 1.08
CA CYS A 42 -9.64 6.46 -0.16
C CYS A 42 -10.93 7.29 -0.08
N LEU A 43 -11.68 7.22 1.02
CA LEU A 43 -12.87 8.06 1.23
C LEU A 43 -12.51 9.55 1.24
N VAL A 44 -11.41 9.94 1.87
CA VAL A 44 -10.90 11.32 1.83
C VAL A 44 -10.57 11.74 0.40
N CYS A 45 -9.89 10.90 -0.38
CA CYS A 45 -9.61 11.17 -1.79
C CYS A 45 -10.89 11.37 -2.61
N TRP A 46 -11.92 10.55 -2.39
CA TRP A 46 -13.23 10.72 -3.03
C TRP A 46 -13.86 12.08 -2.70
N VAL A 47 -13.87 12.48 -1.43
CA VAL A 47 -14.38 13.80 -1.00
C VAL A 47 -13.59 14.93 -1.67
N VAL A 48 -12.26 14.80 -1.78
CA VAL A 48 -11.41 15.79 -2.46
C VAL A 48 -11.76 15.91 -3.94
N ILE A 49 -11.94 14.79 -4.65
CA ILE A 49 -12.31 14.77 -6.07
C ILE A 49 -13.65 15.48 -6.31
N PHE A 50 -14.65 15.25 -5.44
CA PHE A 50 -15.98 15.82 -5.61
C PHE A 50 -16.09 17.27 -5.14
N ARG A 51 -15.48 17.63 -4.00
CA ARG A 51 -15.74 18.90 -3.31
C ARG A 51 -14.55 19.86 -3.25
N TYR A 52 -13.33 19.34 -3.20
CA TYR A 52 -12.11 20.12 -2.92
C TYR A 52 -11.03 19.90 -3.99
N ARG A 53 -11.38 20.05 -5.27
CA ARG A 53 -10.49 19.75 -6.41
C ARG A 53 -9.14 20.48 -6.36
N ALA A 54 -9.05 21.63 -5.68
CA ALA A 54 -7.80 22.34 -5.46
C ALA A 54 -6.76 21.53 -4.64
N LEU A 55 -7.21 20.54 -3.85
CA LEU A 55 -6.35 19.66 -3.04
C LEU A 55 -5.88 18.42 -3.80
N ILE A 56 -6.28 18.22 -5.06
CA ILE A 56 -5.86 17.06 -5.87
C ILE A 56 -4.32 16.92 -5.94
N PRO A 57 -3.53 17.99 -6.17
CA PRO A 57 -2.07 17.88 -6.18
C PRO A 57 -1.50 17.39 -4.84
N LEU A 58 -2.10 17.83 -3.72
CA LEU A 58 -1.71 17.36 -2.39
C LEU A 58 -2.01 15.87 -2.22
N MET A 59 -3.16 15.38 -2.71
CA MET A 59 -3.48 13.95 -2.65
C MET A 59 -2.48 13.11 -3.43
N TYR A 60 -2.08 13.56 -4.62
CA TYR A 60 -1.03 12.88 -5.39
C TYR A 60 0.31 12.91 -4.68
N LEU A 61 0.68 14.00 -4.02
CA LEU A 61 1.92 14.09 -3.24
C LEU A 61 1.94 13.09 -2.08
N LEU A 62 0.83 12.95 -1.35
CA LEU A 62 0.71 11.97 -0.25
C LEU A 62 0.82 10.54 -0.76
N TRP A 63 0.14 10.21 -1.86
CA TRP A 63 0.26 8.89 -2.50
C TRP A 63 1.67 8.63 -3.02
N LEU A 64 2.29 9.62 -3.67
CA LEU A 64 3.64 9.50 -4.20
C LEU A 64 4.64 9.28 -3.07
N PHE A 65 4.49 9.95 -1.93
CA PHE A 65 5.31 9.72 -0.74
C PHE A 65 5.18 8.26 -0.26
N GLU A 66 3.96 7.76 -0.06
CA GLU A 66 3.71 6.39 0.41
C GLU A 66 4.30 5.34 -0.54
N TRP A 67 4.01 5.44 -1.84
CA TRP A 67 4.49 4.48 -2.83
C TRP A 67 5.99 4.60 -3.12
N SER A 68 6.57 5.81 -3.02
CA SER A 68 8.04 5.98 -3.15
C SER A 68 8.76 5.33 -1.98
N PHE A 69 8.21 5.42 -0.76
CA PHE A 69 8.76 4.69 0.38
C PHE A 69 8.67 3.17 0.18
N ARG A 70 7.60 2.65 -0.45
CA ARG A 70 7.52 1.24 -0.87
C ARG A 70 8.58 0.85 -1.90
N THR A 71 8.77 1.67 -2.94
CA THR A 71 9.71 1.37 -4.02
C THR A 71 11.17 1.49 -3.60
N PHE A 72 11.53 2.52 -2.83
CA PHE A 72 12.92 2.86 -2.55
C PHE A 72 13.28 2.79 -1.06
N GLY A 73 12.36 3.21 -0.18
CA GLY A 73 12.63 3.28 1.26
C GLY A 73 12.74 1.89 1.90
N TYR A 74 11.78 1.02 1.66
CA TYR A 74 11.76 -0.33 2.26
C TYR A 74 12.99 -1.16 1.86
N PRO A 75 13.36 -1.27 0.56
CA PRO A 75 14.58 -1.98 0.17
C PRO A 75 15.88 -1.42 0.76
N LEU A 76 15.89 -0.13 1.16
CA LEU A 76 17.06 0.51 1.77
C LEU A 76 17.14 0.27 3.29
N ILE A 77 16.00 0.12 3.96
CA ILE A 77 15.90 0.03 5.43
C ILE A 77 15.90 -1.43 5.90
N ARG A 78 15.35 -2.35 5.10
CA ARG A 78 15.29 -3.79 5.41
C ARG A 78 15.52 -4.61 4.15
N GLU A 79 16.18 -5.75 4.31
CA GLU A 79 16.18 -6.76 3.25
C GLU A 79 14.74 -7.15 2.95
N ASP A 80 14.43 -7.20 1.65
CA ASP A 80 13.07 -7.44 1.19
C ASP A 80 12.65 -8.86 1.61
N ILE A 81 11.59 -8.95 2.41
CA ILE A 81 11.03 -10.22 2.90
C ILE A 81 10.60 -11.10 1.71
N THR A 82 10.35 -10.48 0.55
CA THR A 82 10.06 -11.16 -0.72
C THR A 82 11.27 -11.88 -1.33
N ILE A 83 12.49 -11.45 -1.04
CA ILE A 83 13.74 -12.13 -1.46
C ILE A 83 13.99 -13.36 -0.58
N GLN A 84 13.50 -13.36 0.65
CA GLN A 84 13.73 -14.45 1.57
C GLN A 84 12.97 -15.72 1.17
N GLY A 85 11.81 -15.63 0.50
CA GLY A 85 11.03 -16.79 0.04
C GLY A 85 10.53 -17.73 1.15
N ILE A 86 10.80 -17.40 2.41
CA ILE A 86 10.46 -18.22 3.59
C ILE A 86 9.02 -17.97 4.03
N TYR A 87 8.50 -16.75 3.83
CA TYR A 87 7.20 -16.32 4.36
C TYR A 87 6.13 -16.07 3.29
N THR A 88 6.47 -16.22 2.00
CA THR A 88 5.57 -15.91 0.88
C THR A 88 5.62 -17.01 -0.18
N LEU A 89 4.47 -17.38 -0.74
CA LEU A 89 4.36 -18.35 -1.85
C LEU A 89 4.92 -17.81 -3.16
N SER A 90 4.80 -16.50 -3.39
CA SER A 90 5.31 -15.81 -4.58
C SER A 90 5.60 -14.35 -4.24
N ALA A 91 6.23 -13.63 -5.18
CA ALA A 91 6.46 -12.21 -5.04
C ALA A 91 5.15 -11.47 -4.72
N THR A 92 5.19 -10.58 -3.73
CA THR A 92 3.98 -9.85 -3.31
C THR A 92 3.61 -8.82 -4.38
N PRO A 93 2.33 -8.76 -4.81
CA PRO A 93 1.91 -7.84 -5.85
C PRO A 93 2.20 -6.37 -5.50
N GLY A 94 2.13 -6.03 -4.21
CA GLY A 94 2.45 -4.68 -3.73
C GLY A 94 3.92 -4.30 -3.91
N ALA A 95 4.86 -5.25 -3.81
CA ALA A 95 6.27 -5.00 -4.06
C ALA A 95 6.56 -4.91 -5.57
N VAL A 96 6.05 -5.87 -6.34
CA VAL A 96 6.24 -5.93 -7.81
C VAL A 96 5.57 -4.73 -8.50
N GLY A 97 4.39 -4.33 -8.04
CA GLY A 97 3.60 -3.24 -8.58
C GLY A 97 4.10 -1.84 -8.19
N ALA A 98 4.82 -1.71 -7.06
CA ALA A 98 5.19 -0.41 -6.51
C ALA A 98 5.95 0.49 -7.50
N PRO A 99 6.98 0.03 -8.25
CA PRO A 99 7.69 0.88 -9.21
C PRO A 99 6.76 1.46 -10.29
N TYR A 100 5.83 0.65 -10.80
CA TYR A 100 4.88 1.07 -11.83
C TYR A 100 3.89 2.11 -11.31
N VAL A 101 3.36 1.89 -10.10
CA VAL A 101 2.44 2.83 -9.45
C VAL A 101 3.14 4.15 -9.12
N THR A 102 4.35 4.11 -8.58
CA THR A 102 5.16 5.30 -8.30
C THR A 102 5.41 6.11 -9.57
N PHE A 103 5.82 5.46 -10.67
CA PHE A 103 6.03 6.12 -11.95
C PHE A 103 4.74 6.77 -12.48
N PHE A 104 3.62 6.05 -12.41
CA PHE A 104 2.32 6.58 -12.82
C PHE A 104 1.89 7.79 -11.98
N LEU A 105 2.12 7.75 -10.67
CA LEU A 105 1.83 8.86 -9.76
C LEU A 105 2.71 10.09 -10.04
N ILE A 106 3.97 9.91 -10.42
CA ILE A 106 4.84 11.03 -10.85
C ILE A 106 4.24 11.75 -12.06
N ILE A 107 3.75 10.99 -13.04
CA ILE A 107 3.08 11.56 -14.23
C ILE A 107 1.82 12.32 -13.81
N LEU A 108 0.94 11.69 -13.03
CA LEU A 108 -0.31 12.31 -12.60
C LEU A 108 -0.09 13.55 -11.74
N PHE A 109 0.87 13.51 -10.82
CA PHE A 109 1.26 14.66 -10.01
C PHE A 109 1.74 15.81 -10.90
N SER A 110 2.65 15.52 -11.85
CA SER A 110 3.16 16.51 -12.80
C SER A 110 2.05 17.15 -13.63
N LEU A 111 1.07 16.35 -14.08
CA LEU A 111 -0.11 16.83 -14.78
C LEU A 111 -1.02 17.67 -13.88
N SER A 112 -1.16 17.32 -12.61
CA SER A 112 -2.00 18.06 -11.64
C SER A 112 -1.46 19.47 -11.35
N LEU A 113 -0.15 19.67 -11.48
CA LEU A 113 0.50 20.97 -11.31
C LEU A 113 0.43 21.85 -12.57
N ARG A 114 0.19 21.26 -13.74
CA ARG A 114 -0.02 22.04 -14.97
C ARG A 114 -1.36 22.76 -14.86
N GLN A 115 -1.30 24.05 -14.57
CA GLN A 115 -2.49 24.91 -14.58
C GLN A 115 -3.17 24.83 -15.95
N LYS A 116 -4.49 24.64 -15.95
CA LYS A 116 -5.31 25.12 -17.05
C LYS A 116 -5.26 26.65 -17.00
N LYS A 117 -4.73 27.27 -18.06
CA LYS A 117 -5.05 28.66 -18.38
C LYS A 117 -6.56 28.82 -18.51
#